data_AF-A0AAV5USZ3-F1
#
_entry.id   AF-A0AAV5USZ3-F1
#
_cell.length_a   1.000
_cell.length_b   1.000
_cell.length_c   1.000
_cell.angle_alpha   90.00
_cell.angle_beta   90.00
_cell.angle_gamma   90.00
#
_symmetry.space_group_name_H-M   'P 1'
#
loop_
_entity.id
_entity.type
_entity.pdbx_description
1 polymer ?
#
loop_
_entity_poly.entity_id
_entity_poly.type
_entity_poly.pdbx_seq_one_letter_code
_entity_poly.pdbx_strand_id
1 'polypeptide(L)'
;GSRLTNSAFDAVNKLTSVGYGMQEAVQALQKSDFDLNQACDLLLQKQKSEEKKEKREAEPSQPSAPPMEQQPRHNGSISSASSTSGSQHGHNMSANQAREVPVRLVRNRSIDDFNEQMVHMLDEIERRVEQLRDTAGLLEQEKESIVDMLGNFNLNTELMRLGAGDREDISATANRLMARTRAVEVLVGTPRNEEQQKALVQVNGLIEGMITKMSEDLLNSKELCRRFLNACSPDEAGPIDQRFQAQVIECTADDQKKIRRKLAQIITQIERAERTCMPQW
;
A
#
# COMPACT_ATOMS: atom_id res chain seq x y z
N GLY A 1 -42.28 10.64 17.19
CA GLY A 1 -41.57 9.35 17.27
C GLY A 1 -40.24 9.34 16.53
N SER A 2 -40.15 9.89 15.32
CA SER A 2 -39.05 9.66 14.37
C SER A 2 -37.80 10.56 14.51
N ARG A 3 -37.83 11.66 15.27
CA ARG A 3 -36.64 12.50 15.48
C ARG A 3 -35.68 11.97 16.55
N LEU A 4 -36.24 11.32 17.57
CA LEU A 4 -35.46 10.70 18.66
C LEU A 4 -34.64 9.50 18.16
N THR A 5 -35.17 8.73 17.20
CA THR A 5 -34.47 7.56 16.64
C THR A 5 -33.30 7.96 15.76
N ASN A 6 -33.41 9.04 14.97
CA ASN A 6 -32.32 9.51 14.11
C ASN A 6 -31.17 10.10 14.95
N SER A 7 -31.49 10.90 15.97
CA SER A 7 -30.48 11.43 16.89
C SER A 7 -29.76 10.34 17.67
N ALA A 8 -30.48 9.29 18.10
CA ALA A 8 -29.88 8.15 18.79
C ALA A 8 -28.97 7.33 17.84
N PHE A 9 -29.38 7.16 16.58
CA PHE A 9 -28.58 6.46 15.57
C PHE A 9 -27.29 7.22 15.23
N ASP A 10 -27.37 8.54 15.07
CA ASP A 10 -26.21 9.40 14.83
C ASP A 10 -25.24 9.38 16.02
N ALA A 11 -25.77 9.34 17.26
CA ALA A 11 -24.97 9.22 18.47
C ALA A 11 -24.24 7.86 18.55
N VAL A 12 -24.91 6.75 18.20
CA VAL A 12 -24.27 5.42 18.14
C VAL A 12 -23.18 5.38 17.06
N ASN A 13 -23.42 5.97 15.89
CA ASN A 13 -22.43 6.03 14.82
C ASN A 13 -21.19 6.86 15.22
N LYS A 14 -21.39 7.98 15.93
CA LYS A 14 -20.28 8.79 16.47
C LYS A 14 -19.45 8.05 17.51
N LEU A 15 -20.07 7.27 18.39
CA LEU A 15 -19.34 6.47 19.37
C LEU A 15 -18.59 5.31 18.70
N THR A 16 -19.23 4.67 17.71
CA THR A 16 -18.62 3.55 16.98
C THR A 16 -17.44 4.00 16.10
N SER A 17 -17.49 5.20 15.51
CA SER A 17 -16.38 5.76 14.73
C SER A 17 -15.15 6.10 15.58
N VAL A 18 -15.33 6.34 16.89
CA VAL A 18 -14.25 6.58 17.85
C VAL A 18 -13.67 5.27 18.41
N GLY A 19 -14.18 4.11 17.95
CA GLY A 19 -13.64 2.79 18.26
C GLY A 19 -14.35 2.04 19.38
N TYR A 20 -15.48 2.56 19.89
CA TYR A 20 -16.31 1.82 20.84
C TYR A 20 -17.16 0.77 20.12
N GLY A 21 -17.37 -0.40 20.74
CA GLY A 21 -18.24 -1.43 20.17
C GLY A 21 -19.69 -0.95 20.09
N MET A 22 -20.42 -1.34 19.04
CA MET A 22 -21.82 -0.92 18.83
C MET A 22 -22.71 -1.22 20.05
N GLN A 23 -22.51 -2.38 20.68
CA GLN A 23 -23.28 -2.78 21.87
C GLN A 23 -22.93 -1.94 23.11
N GLU A 24 -21.67 -1.50 23.23
CA GLU A 24 -21.23 -0.61 24.31
C GLU A 24 -21.74 0.81 24.13
N ALA A 25 -21.71 1.32 22.89
CA ALA A 25 -22.26 2.61 22.53
C ALA A 25 -23.76 2.71 22.83
N VAL A 26 -24.53 1.66 22.47
CA VAL A 26 -25.96 1.59 22.74
C VAL A 26 -26.24 1.52 24.25
N GLN A 27 -25.49 0.70 25.01
CA GLN A 27 -25.67 0.63 26.46
C GLN A 27 -25.28 1.94 27.18
N ALA A 28 -24.24 2.63 26.72
CA ALA A 28 -23.84 3.91 27.27
C ALA A 28 -24.91 4.98 27.03
N LEU A 29 -25.46 5.04 25.82
CA LEU A 29 -26.56 5.97 25.47
C LEU A 29 -27.86 5.65 26.21
N GLN A 30 -28.18 4.38 26.42
CA GLN A 30 -29.35 4.00 27.23
C GLN A 30 -29.20 4.41 28.70
N LYS A 31 -27.97 4.40 29.24
CA LYS A 31 -27.69 4.81 30.63
C LYS A 31 -27.58 6.32 30.80
N SER A 32 -27.38 7.06 29.71
CA SER A 32 -27.24 8.51 29.71
C SER A 32 -28.46 9.26 29.16
N ASP A 33 -29.63 8.60 29.11
CA ASP A 33 -30.86 9.16 28.52
C ASP A 33 -30.66 9.74 27.11
N PHE A 34 -29.82 9.07 26.30
CA PHE A 34 -29.42 9.46 24.94
C PHE A 34 -28.63 10.78 24.84
N ASP A 35 -28.04 11.26 25.94
CA ASP A 35 -27.05 12.33 25.92
C ASP A 35 -25.68 11.78 25.50
N LEU A 36 -25.15 12.29 24.39
CA LEU A 36 -23.88 11.85 23.80
C LEU A 36 -22.66 12.19 24.67
N ASN A 37 -22.67 13.35 25.33
CA ASN A 37 -21.53 13.79 26.14
C ASN A 37 -21.43 12.91 27.40
N GLN A 38 -22.56 12.66 28.05
CA GLN A 38 -22.62 11.75 29.21
C GLN A 38 -22.27 10.30 28.82
N ALA A 39 -22.69 9.83 27.64
CA ALA A 39 -22.32 8.50 27.14
C ALA A 39 -20.80 8.38 26.93
N CYS A 40 -20.16 9.40 26.35
CA CYS A 40 -18.70 9.46 26.21
C CYS A 40 -17.99 9.41 27.56
N ASP A 41 -18.46 10.17 28.54
CA ASP A 41 -17.86 10.21 29.88
C ASP A 41 -17.93 8.86 30.59
N LEU A 42 -19.06 8.14 30.46
CA LEU A 42 -19.24 6.79 31.00
C LEU A 42 -18.27 5.78 30.37
N LEU A 43 -18.07 5.86 29.05
CA LEU A 43 -17.16 4.98 28.32
C LEU A 43 -15.69 5.25 28.67
N LEU A 44 -15.31 6.53 28.80
CA LEU A 44 -13.96 6.93 29.24
C LEU A 44 -13.66 6.48 30.68
N GLN A 45 -14.65 6.55 31.58
CA GLN A 45 -14.49 6.05 32.95
C GLN A 45 -14.31 4.53 32.99
N LYS A 46 -15.04 3.80 32.13
CA LYS A 46 -14.92 2.35 32.00
C LYS A 46 -13.51 1.94 31.55
N GLN A 47 -12.96 2.57 30.51
CA GLN A 47 -11.59 2.30 30.04
C GLN A 47 -10.53 2.53 31.12
N LYS A 48 -10.63 3.64 31.87
CA LYS A 48 -9.73 3.93 33.00
C LYS A 48 -9.81 2.88 34.11
N SER A 49 -10.98 2.28 34.33
CA SER A 49 -11.15 1.21 35.32
C SER A 49 -10.54 -0.12 34.87
N GLU A 50 -10.60 -0.42 33.58
CA GLU A 50 -10.04 -1.65 32.98
C GLU A 50 -8.51 -1.60 32.93
N GLU A 51 -7.91 -0.47 32.53
CA GLU A 51 -6.45 -0.27 32.57
C GLU A 51 -5.86 -0.39 33.99
N LYS A 52 -6.61 0.04 35.01
CA LYS A 52 -6.19 -0.06 36.41
C LYS A 52 -6.28 -1.50 36.94
N LYS A 53 -7.15 -2.33 36.36
CA LYS A 53 -7.31 -3.73 36.71
C LYS A 53 -6.21 -4.58 36.05
N GLU A 54 -5.90 -4.31 34.78
CA GLU A 54 -4.86 -5.01 34.03
C GLU A 54 -3.45 -4.78 34.61
N LYS A 55 -3.17 -3.56 35.10
CA LYS A 55 -1.91 -3.26 35.82
C LYS A 55 -1.75 -3.97 37.17
N ARG A 56 -2.83 -4.52 37.76
CA ARG A 56 -2.76 -5.29 39.01
C ARG A 56 -2.58 -6.79 38.79
N GLU A 57 -2.85 -7.30 37.59
CA GLU A 57 -2.77 -8.74 37.27
C GLU A 57 -1.46 -9.12 36.54
N ALA A 58 -0.62 -8.16 36.15
CA ALA A 58 0.61 -8.36 35.37
C ALA A 58 1.90 -8.55 36.19
N GLU A 59 1.85 -8.98 37.46
CA GLU A 59 3.05 -9.32 38.25
C GLU A 59 3.25 -10.85 38.27
N PRO A 60 4.25 -11.43 37.57
CA PRO A 60 4.46 -12.87 37.56
C PRO A 60 5.43 -13.30 38.66
N SER A 61 4.95 -14.21 39.50
CA SER A 61 5.71 -15.08 40.40
C SER A 61 6.78 -15.89 39.64
N GLN A 62 8.03 -15.86 40.11
CA GLN A 62 9.15 -16.66 39.58
C GLN A 62 8.95 -18.17 39.72
N PRO A 63 9.54 -18.98 38.81
CA PRO A 63 10.38 -20.08 39.29
C PRO A 63 11.65 -20.42 38.44
N SER A 64 12.77 -20.59 39.16
CA SER A 64 13.75 -21.70 39.15
C SER A 64 14.39 -22.26 37.85
N ALA A 65 15.73 -22.16 37.73
CA ALA A 65 16.67 -22.96 36.90
C ALA A 65 16.84 -24.41 37.44
N PRO A 66 17.59 -25.42 36.83
CA PRO A 66 18.77 -25.40 35.91
C PRO A 66 18.83 -26.64 34.92
N PRO A 67 19.98 -27.26 34.46
CA PRO A 67 21.32 -26.83 33.97
C PRO A 67 21.82 -27.44 32.60
N MET A 68 22.91 -26.81 32.07
CA MET A 68 24.06 -27.25 31.21
C MET A 68 24.12 -28.62 30.48
N GLU A 69 24.54 -28.58 29.20
CA GLU A 69 25.43 -29.61 28.59
C GLU A 69 26.32 -29.06 27.44
N GLN A 70 27.42 -29.76 27.17
CA GLN A 70 28.74 -29.27 26.70
C GLN A 70 28.99 -29.32 25.17
N GLN A 71 29.96 -28.50 24.72
CA GLN A 71 30.62 -28.56 23.39
C GLN A 71 31.48 -29.83 23.21
N PRO A 72 31.96 -30.11 21.98
CA PRO A 72 33.39 -29.83 21.76
C PRO A 72 33.76 -29.19 20.41
N ARG A 73 35.02 -28.74 20.38
CA ARG A 73 35.76 -27.93 19.40
C ARG A 73 36.37 -28.73 18.24
N HIS A 74 36.73 -28.05 17.15
CA HIS A 74 38.02 -28.11 16.39
C HIS A 74 37.89 -27.21 15.14
N ASN A 75 38.57 -26.06 14.99
CA ASN A 75 39.99 -25.74 14.70
C ASN A 75 40.53 -26.30 13.36
N GLY A 76 40.97 -25.40 12.46
CA GLY A 76 41.82 -25.74 11.32
C GLY A 76 41.78 -24.76 10.14
N SER A 77 42.67 -23.76 10.15
CA SER A 77 43.12 -23.04 8.95
C SER A 77 44.25 -23.82 8.24
N ILE A 78 44.52 -23.52 6.97
CA ILE A 78 45.85 -23.30 6.31
C ILE A 78 45.82 -23.70 4.81
N SER A 79 46.00 -22.67 3.98
CA SER A 79 46.95 -22.48 2.86
C SER A 79 47.20 -23.52 1.74
N SER A 80 47.12 -22.98 0.52
CA SER A 80 48.15 -22.90 -0.55
C SER A 80 48.65 -24.13 -1.32
N ALA A 81 48.74 -23.92 -2.64
CA ALA A 81 49.91 -24.08 -3.52
C ALA A 81 49.82 -25.10 -4.69
N SER A 82 49.86 -24.53 -5.90
CA SER A 82 50.69 -24.88 -7.07
C SER A 82 50.85 -26.34 -7.53
N SER A 83 50.60 -26.54 -8.84
CA SER A 83 51.21 -27.61 -9.63
C SER A 83 51.94 -27.04 -10.84
N THR A 84 53.24 -27.28 -10.83
CA THR A 84 54.24 -27.17 -11.88
C THR A 84 54.03 -28.17 -13.02
N SER A 85 54.41 -27.79 -14.24
CA SER A 85 54.88 -28.73 -15.26
C SER A 85 55.89 -28.04 -16.17
N GLY A 86 57.10 -28.59 -16.19
CA GLY A 86 58.17 -28.19 -17.10
C GLY A 86 58.22 -29.07 -18.34
N SER A 87 58.88 -28.59 -19.39
CA SER A 87 59.77 -29.41 -20.21
C SER A 87 60.72 -28.54 -21.03
N GLN A 88 61.95 -29.02 -21.15
CA GLN A 88 63.12 -28.45 -21.84
C GLN A 88 63.01 -28.74 -23.36
N HIS A 89 63.71 -28.10 -24.32
CA HIS A 89 65.17 -28.09 -24.59
C HIS A 89 65.43 -27.32 -25.91
N GLY A 90 66.65 -26.78 -26.13
CA GLY A 90 67.25 -26.68 -27.48
C GLY A 90 67.72 -25.29 -27.96
N HIS A 91 69.04 -25.11 -28.04
CA HIS A 91 69.77 -23.93 -28.55
C HIS A 91 69.66 -23.70 -30.07
N ASN A 92 69.73 -22.45 -30.53
CA ASN A 92 70.72 -22.03 -31.54
C ASN A 92 70.91 -20.50 -31.61
N MET A 93 72.15 -20.05 -31.82
CA MET A 93 72.57 -18.66 -32.02
C MET A 93 72.61 -18.32 -33.52
N SER A 94 72.06 -17.17 -33.93
CA SER A 94 72.59 -16.39 -35.07
C SER A 94 72.04 -14.98 -35.12
N ALA A 95 72.93 -14.05 -35.45
CA ALA A 95 72.77 -12.61 -35.40
C ALA A 95 72.18 -12.02 -36.69
N ASN A 96 71.67 -10.79 -36.53
CA ASN A 96 71.39 -9.76 -37.55
C ASN A 96 70.32 -10.02 -38.61
N GLN A 97 69.15 -9.39 -38.42
CA GLN A 97 68.61 -8.43 -39.40
C GLN A 97 67.40 -7.65 -38.85
N ALA A 98 67.44 -6.34 -39.12
CA ALA A 98 66.35 -5.36 -39.15
C ALA A 98 65.14 -5.56 -38.22
N ARG A 99 65.11 -4.73 -37.17
CA ARG A 99 63.91 -4.31 -36.45
C ARG A 99 62.96 -3.61 -37.44
N GLU A 100 61.91 -4.29 -37.84
CA GLU A 100 60.63 -3.64 -38.14
C GLU A 100 59.59 -4.27 -37.22
N VAL A 101 59.38 -3.60 -36.09
CA VAL A 101 58.22 -3.86 -35.25
C VAL A 101 57.04 -3.43 -36.12
N PRO A 102 56.08 -4.32 -36.47
CA PRO A 102 54.82 -3.83 -37.01
C PRO A 102 54.29 -2.93 -35.92
N VAL A 103 54.12 -1.64 -36.21
CA VAL A 103 53.29 -0.78 -35.39
C VAL A 103 51.92 -1.44 -35.43
N ARG A 104 51.67 -2.33 -34.46
CA ARG A 104 50.33 -2.63 -34.00
C ARG A 104 49.86 -1.26 -33.56
N LEU A 105 49.18 -0.59 -34.48
CA LEU A 105 48.18 0.40 -34.15
C LEU A 105 47.17 -0.40 -33.34
N VAL A 106 47.49 -0.59 -32.05
CA VAL A 106 46.50 -0.80 -31.01
C VAL A 106 45.67 0.46 -31.20
N ARG A 107 44.60 0.33 -31.98
CA ARG A 107 43.52 1.29 -32.00
C ARG A 107 43.13 1.34 -30.53
N ASN A 108 43.68 2.33 -29.83
CA ASN A 108 43.01 2.89 -28.68
C ASN A 108 41.60 3.09 -29.20
N ARG A 109 40.66 2.27 -28.70
CA ARG A 109 39.24 2.44 -28.96
C ARG A 109 39.01 3.95 -28.85
N SER A 110 38.51 4.57 -29.92
CA SER A 110 38.36 6.02 -29.91
C SER A 110 37.56 6.37 -28.66
N ILE A 111 37.81 7.54 -28.08
CA ILE A 111 36.97 8.03 -26.98
C ILE A 111 35.49 7.98 -27.41
N ASP A 112 35.21 8.11 -28.70
CA ASP A 112 33.90 7.92 -29.32
C ASP A 112 33.36 6.48 -29.17
N ASP A 113 34.15 5.44 -29.44
CA ASP A 113 33.74 4.03 -29.27
C ASP A 113 33.41 3.72 -27.79
N PHE A 114 34.17 4.33 -26.87
CA PHE A 114 33.94 4.19 -25.43
C PHE A 114 32.67 4.94 -24.99
N ASN A 115 32.45 6.15 -25.52
CA ASN A 115 31.25 6.94 -25.25
C ASN A 115 29.99 6.22 -25.77
N GLU A 116 30.03 5.65 -26.98
CA GLU A 116 28.94 4.84 -27.53
C GLU A 116 28.63 3.62 -26.65
N GLN A 117 29.67 2.92 -26.18
CA GLN A 117 29.50 1.81 -25.24
C GLN A 117 28.86 2.28 -23.92
N MET A 118 29.27 3.43 -23.39
CA MET A 118 28.69 4.00 -22.16
C MET A 118 27.23 4.40 -22.34
N VAL A 119 26.88 5.05 -23.45
CA VAL A 119 25.49 5.42 -23.76
C VAL A 119 24.62 4.17 -23.86
N HIS A 120 25.07 3.13 -24.58
CA HIS A 120 24.33 1.87 -24.68
C HIS A 120 24.11 1.21 -23.31
N MET A 121 25.11 1.26 -22.41
CA MET A 121 24.94 0.73 -21.05
C MET A 121 23.90 1.54 -20.25
N LEU A 122 23.86 2.86 -20.41
CA LEU A 122 22.88 3.72 -19.75
C LEU A 122 21.47 3.44 -20.29
N ASP A 123 21.31 3.29 -21.60
CA ASP A 123 20.03 2.94 -22.22
C ASP A 123 19.52 1.57 -21.72
N GLU A 124 20.42 0.58 -21.57
CA GLU A 124 20.06 -0.72 -21.02
C GLU A 124 19.64 -0.62 -19.55
N ILE A 125 20.32 0.19 -18.75
CA ILE A 125 19.95 0.46 -17.35
C ILE A 125 18.58 1.15 -17.30
N GLU A 126 18.35 2.19 -18.10
CA GLU A 126 17.08 2.90 -18.19
C GLU A 126 15.93 1.94 -18.51
N ARG A 127 16.11 1.09 -19.53
CA ARG A 127 15.13 0.05 -19.88
C ARG A 127 14.84 -0.89 -18.70
N ARG A 128 15.87 -1.29 -17.95
CA ARG A 128 15.71 -2.16 -16.78
C ARG A 128 15.02 -1.44 -15.62
N VAL A 129 15.27 -0.15 -15.43
CA VAL A 129 14.57 0.68 -14.44
C VAL A 129 13.09 0.77 -14.79
N GLU A 130 12.74 1.02 -16.05
CA GLU A 130 11.34 1.10 -16.47
C GLU A 130 10.62 -0.24 -16.28
N GLN A 131 11.25 -1.35 -16.67
CA GLN A 131 10.71 -2.68 -16.43
C GLN A 131 10.49 -2.98 -14.93
N LEU A 132 11.39 -2.51 -14.07
CA LEU A 132 11.24 -2.63 -12.62
C LEU A 132 10.06 -1.79 -12.10
N ARG A 133 9.89 -0.57 -12.60
CA ARG A 133 8.77 0.32 -12.27
C ARG A 133 7.43 -0.31 -12.65
N ASP A 134 7.34 -0.87 -13.86
CA ASP A 134 6.14 -1.58 -14.33
C ASP A 134 5.81 -2.77 -13.43
N THR A 135 6.82 -3.61 -13.14
CA THR A 135 6.63 -4.81 -12.30
C THR A 135 6.20 -4.43 -10.87
N ALA A 136 6.81 -3.40 -10.29
CA ALA A 136 6.42 -2.89 -8.99
C ALA A 136 5.02 -2.27 -9.00
N GLY A 137 4.62 -1.61 -10.08
CA GLY A 137 3.26 -1.08 -10.26
C GLY A 137 2.19 -2.19 -10.33
N LEU A 138 2.51 -3.32 -10.95
CA LEU A 138 1.64 -4.50 -10.95
C LEU A 138 1.49 -5.09 -9.55
N LEU A 139 2.58 -5.16 -8.76
CA LEU A 139 2.53 -5.62 -7.38
C LEU A 139 1.74 -4.67 -6.47
N GLU A 140 1.88 -3.36 -6.66
CA GLU A 140 1.07 -2.33 -5.98
C GLU A 140 -0.43 -2.55 -6.28
N GLN A 141 -0.79 -2.80 -7.53
CA GLN A 141 -2.17 -3.06 -7.95
C GLN A 141 -2.71 -4.39 -7.41
N GLU A 142 -1.91 -5.46 -7.41
CA GLU A 142 -2.32 -6.77 -6.88
C GLU A 142 -2.59 -6.69 -5.37
N LYS A 143 -1.73 -6.00 -4.62
CA LYS A 143 -1.97 -5.71 -3.20
C LYS A 143 -3.31 -5.00 -3.01
N GLU A 144 -3.56 -3.95 -3.77
CA GLU A 144 -4.79 -3.15 -3.71
C GLU A 144 -6.03 -4.01 -4.02
N SER A 145 -5.96 -4.84 -5.07
CA SER A 145 -6.99 -5.80 -5.44
C SER A 145 -7.31 -6.78 -4.30
N ILE A 146 -6.30 -7.31 -3.61
CA ILE A 146 -6.49 -8.21 -2.46
C ILE A 146 -7.16 -7.48 -1.29
N VAL A 147 -6.78 -6.24 -1.01
CA VAL A 147 -7.42 -5.42 0.02
C VAL A 147 -8.90 -5.20 -0.32
N ASP A 148 -9.20 -4.85 -1.58
CA ASP A 148 -10.57 -4.68 -2.05
C ASP A 148 -11.37 -5.98 -1.94
N MET A 149 -10.82 -7.13 -2.34
CA MET A 149 -11.46 -8.44 -2.21
C MET A 149 -11.79 -8.79 -0.74
N LEU A 150 -10.86 -8.56 0.18
CA LEU A 150 -11.06 -8.84 1.61
C LEU A 150 -12.06 -7.87 2.26
N GLY A 151 -12.01 -6.59 1.89
CA GLY A 151 -13.03 -5.62 2.30
C GLY A 151 -14.42 -6.02 1.78
N ASN A 152 -14.48 -6.49 0.54
CA ASN A 152 -15.69 -6.95 -0.11
C ASN A 152 -16.27 -8.22 0.53
N PHE A 153 -15.41 -9.12 0.98
CA PHE A 153 -15.81 -10.33 1.71
C PHE A 153 -16.49 -9.98 3.04
N ASN A 154 -15.92 -9.03 3.79
CA ASN A 154 -16.43 -8.64 5.11
C ASN A 154 -17.82 -7.95 5.06
N LEU A 155 -18.15 -7.36 3.91
CA LEU A 155 -19.44 -6.70 3.64
C LEU A 155 -20.49 -7.66 3.04
N ASN A 156 -20.26 -8.98 3.04
CA ASN A 156 -21.20 -9.95 2.50
C ASN A 156 -22.32 -10.25 3.51
N THR A 157 -23.57 -9.95 3.16
CA THR A 157 -24.75 -10.17 4.00
C THR A 157 -25.02 -11.65 4.29
N GLU A 158 -24.54 -12.58 3.48
CA GLU A 158 -24.67 -14.02 3.74
C GLU A 158 -23.89 -14.46 4.98
N LEU A 159 -22.85 -13.71 5.40
CA LEU A 159 -22.17 -13.95 6.68
C LEU A 159 -23.10 -13.75 7.88
N MET A 160 -24.17 -12.95 7.73
CA MET A 160 -25.17 -12.75 8.79
C MET A 160 -26.12 -13.94 8.95
N ARG A 161 -26.13 -14.88 7.98
CA ARG A 161 -26.93 -16.11 8.07
C ARG A 161 -26.21 -17.24 8.79
N LEU A 162 -24.91 -17.08 9.04
CA LEU A 162 -24.09 -18.04 9.77
C LEU A 162 -24.32 -17.93 11.28
N GLY A 163 -24.03 -19.02 12.00
CA GLY A 163 -23.99 -19.00 13.45
C GLY A 163 -22.97 -18.00 13.98
N ALA A 164 -23.16 -17.50 15.20
CA ALA A 164 -22.28 -16.48 15.79
C ALA A 164 -20.81 -16.93 15.84
N GLY A 165 -20.56 -18.21 16.15
CA GLY A 165 -19.21 -18.79 16.19
C GLY A 165 -18.55 -18.86 14.80
N ASP A 166 -19.23 -19.44 13.81
CA ASP A 166 -18.70 -19.53 12.44
C ASP A 166 -18.40 -18.13 11.86
N ARG A 167 -19.27 -17.16 12.15
CA ARG A 167 -19.08 -15.78 11.73
C ARG A 167 -17.85 -15.14 12.38
N GLU A 168 -17.60 -15.41 13.66
CA GLU A 168 -16.43 -14.92 14.39
C GLU A 168 -15.14 -15.52 13.84
N ASP A 169 -15.11 -16.84 13.61
CA ASP A 169 -13.94 -17.54 13.04
C ASP A 169 -13.61 -17.05 11.62
N ILE A 170 -14.63 -16.83 10.81
CA ILE A 170 -14.49 -16.29 9.45
C ILE A 170 -13.98 -14.84 9.50
N SER A 171 -14.55 -14.00 10.37
CA SER A 171 -14.11 -12.61 10.56
C SER A 171 -12.66 -12.55 11.05
N ALA A 172 -12.29 -13.38 12.03
CA ALA A 172 -10.91 -13.47 12.53
C ALA A 172 -9.94 -13.87 11.42
N THR A 173 -10.32 -14.81 10.55
CA THR A 173 -9.51 -15.22 9.40
C THR A 173 -9.37 -14.10 8.36
N ALA A 174 -10.46 -13.42 8.01
CA ALA A 174 -10.44 -12.30 7.07
C ALA A 174 -9.57 -11.14 7.60
N ASN A 175 -9.69 -10.81 8.89
CA ASN A 175 -8.88 -9.78 9.54
C ASN A 175 -7.38 -10.14 9.55
N ARG A 176 -7.05 -11.41 9.84
CA ARG A 176 -5.67 -11.91 9.76
C ARG A 176 -5.09 -11.78 8.35
N LEU A 177 -5.88 -12.13 7.32
CA LEU A 177 -5.46 -11.96 5.93
C LEU A 177 -5.27 -10.49 5.58
N MET A 178 -6.20 -9.62 5.99
CA MET A 178 -6.11 -8.18 5.76
C MET A 178 -4.87 -7.57 6.41
N ALA A 179 -4.54 -7.97 7.64
CA ALA A 179 -3.32 -7.54 8.32
C ALA A 179 -2.05 -7.98 7.57
N ARG A 180 -2.00 -9.22 7.08
CA ARG A 180 -0.88 -9.74 6.30
C ARG A 180 -0.71 -9.01 4.97
N THR A 181 -1.81 -8.72 4.27
CA THR A 181 -1.78 -7.95 3.02
C THR A 181 -1.30 -6.53 3.25
N ARG A 182 -1.73 -5.89 4.35
CA ARG A 182 -1.28 -4.53 4.72
C ARG A 182 0.21 -4.45 5.06
N ALA A 183 0.79 -5.53 5.59
CA ALA A 183 2.23 -5.61 5.89
C ALA A 183 3.14 -5.61 4.64
N VAL A 184 2.58 -5.88 3.45
CA VAL A 184 3.33 -5.78 2.19
C VAL A 184 3.36 -4.32 1.74
N GLU A 185 4.52 -3.70 1.66
CA GLU A 185 4.69 -2.33 1.16
C GLU A 185 5.38 -2.32 -0.21
N VAL A 186 4.69 -1.79 -1.21
CA VAL A 186 5.21 -1.56 -2.56
C VAL A 186 4.81 -0.16 -2.95
N LEU A 187 5.78 0.68 -3.29
CA LEU A 187 5.56 2.07 -3.67
C LEU A 187 6.40 2.39 -4.90
N VAL A 188 5.73 2.79 -5.99
CA VAL A 188 6.40 3.36 -7.16
C VAL A 188 6.26 4.87 -7.12
N GLY A 189 7.37 5.54 -6.84
CA GLY A 189 7.45 7.00 -6.84
C GLY A 189 7.35 7.58 -8.25
N THR A 190 6.55 8.63 -8.39
CA THR A 190 6.46 9.42 -9.62
C THR A 190 7.34 10.66 -9.46
N PRO A 191 8.37 10.85 -10.30
CA PRO A 191 9.14 12.09 -10.30
C PRO A 191 8.25 13.24 -10.78
N ARG A 192 8.26 14.36 -10.05
CA ARG A 192 7.40 15.51 -10.31
C ARG A 192 8.18 16.82 -10.18
N ASN A 193 7.83 17.80 -10.99
CA ASN A 193 8.22 19.19 -10.75
C ASN A 193 7.24 19.88 -9.77
N GLU A 194 7.53 21.12 -9.38
CA GLU A 194 6.70 21.87 -8.42
C GLU A 194 5.27 22.10 -8.91
N GLU A 195 5.10 22.37 -10.21
CA GLU A 195 3.81 22.61 -10.83
C GLU A 195 2.93 21.34 -10.82
N GLN A 196 3.48 20.20 -11.23
CA GLN A 196 2.83 18.89 -11.21
C GLN A 196 2.45 18.49 -9.78
N GLN A 197 3.32 18.77 -8.81
CA GLN A 197 3.03 18.49 -7.40
C GLN A 197 1.88 19.36 -6.89
N LYS A 198 1.84 20.64 -7.27
CA LYS A 198 0.75 21.57 -6.92
C LYS A 198 -0.56 21.16 -7.58
N ALA A 199 -0.55 20.77 -8.84
CA ALA A 199 -1.71 20.25 -9.55
C ALA A 199 -2.26 19.00 -8.86
N LEU A 200 -1.39 18.03 -8.51
CA LEU A 200 -1.78 16.81 -7.81
C LEU A 200 -2.42 17.10 -6.44
N VAL A 201 -1.88 18.05 -5.68
CA VAL A 201 -2.47 18.47 -4.40
C VAL A 201 -3.86 19.07 -4.60
N GLN A 202 -4.05 19.91 -5.62
CA GLN A 202 -5.35 20.48 -5.94
C GLN A 202 -6.36 19.42 -6.36
N VAL A 203 -5.96 18.46 -7.21
CA VAL A 203 -6.81 17.34 -7.61
C VAL A 203 -7.21 16.50 -6.40
N ASN A 204 -6.27 16.13 -5.54
CA ASN A 204 -6.58 15.36 -4.33
C ASN A 204 -7.52 16.12 -3.39
N GLY A 205 -7.33 17.43 -3.22
CA GLY A 205 -8.24 18.27 -2.43
C GLY A 205 -9.66 18.30 -2.98
N LEU A 206 -9.84 18.29 -4.30
CA LEU A 206 -11.17 18.18 -4.93
C LEU A 206 -11.82 16.82 -4.64
N ILE A 207 -11.05 15.73 -4.72
CA ILE A 207 -11.53 14.37 -4.41
C ILE A 207 -11.90 14.25 -2.93
N GLU A 208 -11.06 14.73 -2.02
CA GLU A 208 -11.31 14.71 -0.58
C GLU A 208 -12.54 15.56 -0.20
N GLY A 209 -12.69 16.73 -0.81
CA GLY A 209 -13.86 17.58 -0.63
C GLY A 209 -15.16 16.88 -1.07
N MET A 210 -15.12 16.12 -2.16
CA MET A 210 -16.24 15.28 -2.60
C MET A 210 -16.51 14.15 -1.60
N ILE A 211 -15.48 13.40 -1.17
CA ILE A 211 -15.63 12.30 -0.20
C ILE A 211 -16.26 12.79 1.11
N THR A 212 -15.84 13.96 1.60
CA THR A 212 -16.37 14.55 2.83
C THR A 212 -17.88 14.81 2.73
N LYS A 213 -18.34 15.29 1.56
CA LYS A 213 -19.75 15.58 1.27
C LYS A 213 -20.61 14.35 1.02
N MET A 214 -20.02 13.16 0.85
CA MET A 214 -20.78 11.91 0.64
C MET A 214 -21.70 11.58 1.81
N SER A 215 -21.35 11.99 3.03
CA SER A 215 -22.19 11.79 4.22
C SER A 215 -23.44 12.68 4.24
N GLU A 216 -23.38 13.83 3.58
CA GLU A 216 -24.49 14.79 3.49
C GLU A 216 -25.41 14.45 2.30
N ASP A 217 -24.81 14.15 1.15
CA ASP A 217 -25.53 13.81 -0.09
C ASP A 217 -24.73 12.80 -0.93
N LEU A 218 -25.08 11.52 -0.77
CA LEU A 218 -24.45 10.42 -1.48
C LEU A 218 -24.71 10.47 -2.99
N LEU A 219 -25.93 10.83 -3.40
CA LEU A 219 -26.33 10.84 -4.81
C LEU A 219 -25.60 11.93 -5.59
N ASN A 220 -25.56 13.14 -5.04
CA ASN A 220 -24.85 14.24 -5.68
C ASN A 220 -23.34 14.00 -5.69
N SER A 221 -22.78 13.41 -4.64
CA SER A 221 -21.35 13.05 -4.59
C SER A 221 -21.00 11.95 -5.60
N LYS A 222 -21.89 10.99 -5.82
CA LYS A 222 -21.75 9.97 -6.87
C LYS A 222 -21.71 10.59 -8.25
N GLU A 223 -22.64 11.49 -8.53
CA GLU A 223 -22.71 12.19 -9.82
C GLU A 223 -21.47 13.08 -10.04
N LEU A 224 -21.01 13.78 -9.00
CA LEU A 224 -19.76 14.53 -9.07
C LEU A 224 -18.55 13.62 -9.33
N CYS A 225 -18.49 12.46 -8.67
CA CYS A 225 -17.43 11.47 -8.90
C CYS A 225 -17.43 10.95 -10.34
N ARG A 226 -18.61 10.75 -10.94
CA ARG A 226 -18.75 10.38 -12.36
C ARG A 226 -18.22 11.49 -13.28
N ARG A 227 -18.53 12.75 -13.00
CA ARG A 227 -17.98 13.89 -13.77
C ARG A 227 -16.47 14.00 -13.66
N PHE A 228 -15.90 13.73 -12.47
CA PHE A 228 -14.44 13.65 -12.29
C PHE A 228 -13.85 12.48 -13.07
N LEU A 229 -14.50 11.30 -13.04
CA LEU A 229 -14.02 10.14 -13.79
C LEU A 229 -14.05 10.39 -15.30
N ASN A 230 -15.12 10.99 -15.81
CA ASN A 230 -15.24 11.40 -17.21
C ASN A 230 -14.17 12.44 -17.59
N ALA A 231 -13.84 13.36 -16.69
CA ALA A 231 -12.78 14.34 -16.93
C ALA A 231 -11.37 13.72 -17.07
N CYS A 232 -11.16 12.48 -16.60
CA CYS A 232 -9.90 11.75 -16.78
C CYS A 232 -9.77 11.05 -18.15
N SER A 233 -10.79 11.06 -19.02
CA SER A 233 -10.75 10.39 -20.31
C SER A 233 -11.55 11.15 -21.38
N PRO A 234 -10.96 11.46 -22.54
CA PRO A 234 -11.63 12.21 -23.60
C PRO A 234 -12.78 11.42 -24.28
N ASP A 235 -12.81 10.09 -24.11
CA ASP A 235 -13.76 9.20 -24.80
C ASP A 235 -15.06 8.94 -23.99
N GLU A 236 -15.18 9.46 -22.78
CA GLU A 236 -16.32 9.17 -21.89
C GLU A 236 -17.55 10.00 -22.29
N ALA A 237 -18.68 9.31 -22.50
CA ALA A 237 -19.94 9.96 -22.84
C ALA A 237 -20.62 10.51 -21.56
N GLY A 238 -20.49 11.80 -21.30
CA GLY A 238 -21.25 12.46 -20.23
C GLY A 238 -20.74 13.84 -19.84
N PRO A 239 -21.39 14.49 -18.86
CA PRO A 239 -20.90 15.73 -18.29
C PRO A 239 -19.53 15.53 -17.65
N ILE A 240 -18.65 16.53 -17.80
CA ILE A 240 -17.32 16.57 -17.19
C ILE A 240 -17.23 17.77 -16.25
N ASP A 241 -16.36 17.67 -15.24
CA ASP A 241 -15.96 18.84 -14.46
C ASP A 241 -14.72 19.48 -15.10
N GLN A 242 -14.90 20.64 -15.73
CA GLN A 242 -13.82 21.33 -16.45
C GLN A 242 -12.71 21.81 -15.52
N ARG A 243 -13.03 22.19 -14.28
CA ARG A 243 -12.04 22.64 -13.31
C ARG A 243 -11.16 21.48 -12.89
N PHE A 244 -11.76 20.33 -12.62
CA PHE A 244 -11.04 19.10 -12.31
C PHE A 244 -10.19 18.66 -13.50
N GLN A 245 -10.74 18.67 -14.72
CA GLN A 245 -10.03 18.32 -15.94
C GLN A 245 -8.77 19.16 -16.14
N ALA A 246 -8.86 20.47 -16.02
CA ALA A 246 -7.72 21.37 -16.18
C ALA A 246 -6.57 21.01 -15.21
N GLN A 247 -6.90 20.71 -13.95
CA GLN A 247 -5.91 20.32 -12.93
C GLN A 247 -5.32 18.92 -13.18
N VAL A 248 -6.13 17.98 -13.70
CA VAL A 248 -5.67 16.63 -14.03
C VAL A 248 -4.69 16.64 -15.21
N ILE A 249 -4.91 17.48 -16.22
CA ILE A 249 -4.02 17.61 -17.39
C ILE A 249 -2.63 18.13 -16.98
N GLU A 250 -2.56 18.97 -15.94
CA GLU A 250 -1.29 19.47 -15.38
C GLU A 250 -0.53 18.40 -14.57
N CYS A 251 -1.16 17.26 -14.26
CA CYS A 251 -0.51 16.14 -13.57
C CYS A 251 0.28 15.26 -14.54
N THR A 252 1.19 14.44 -14.01
CA THR A 252 1.91 13.43 -14.81
C THR A 252 0.97 12.36 -15.36
N ALA A 253 1.35 11.69 -16.46
CA ALA A 253 0.56 10.59 -17.02
C ALA A 253 0.32 9.45 -16.00
N ASP A 254 1.30 9.18 -15.14
CA ASP A 254 1.17 8.19 -14.06
C ASP A 254 0.13 8.63 -13.02
N ASP A 255 0.16 9.89 -12.62
CA ASP A 255 -0.82 10.43 -11.68
C ASP A 255 -2.22 10.43 -12.28
N GLN A 256 -2.38 10.80 -13.55
CA GLN A 256 -3.67 10.73 -14.25
C GLN A 256 -4.26 9.32 -14.22
N LYS A 257 -3.44 8.28 -14.49
CA LYS A 257 -3.85 6.88 -14.37
C LYS A 257 -4.26 6.50 -12.94
N LYS A 258 -3.48 6.92 -11.94
CA LYS A 258 -3.77 6.66 -10.52
C LYS A 258 -5.06 7.35 -10.05
N ILE A 259 -5.26 8.62 -10.43
CA ILE A 259 -6.47 9.41 -10.15
C ILE A 259 -7.70 8.73 -10.77
N ARG A 260 -7.63 8.34 -12.06
CA ARG A 260 -8.73 7.64 -12.74
C ARG A 260 -9.10 6.35 -12.03
N ARG A 261 -8.10 5.53 -11.64
CA ARG A 261 -8.30 4.29 -10.89
C ARG A 261 -9.00 4.53 -9.55
N LYS A 262 -8.51 5.51 -8.79
CA LYS A 262 -9.08 5.92 -7.49
C LYS A 262 -10.55 6.33 -7.62
N LEU A 263 -10.90 7.12 -8.64
CA LEU A 263 -12.29 7.53 -8.89
C LEU A 263 -13.19 6.35 -9.26
N ALA A 264 -12.70 5.43 -10.09
CA ALA A 264 -13.45 4.22 -10.46
C ALA A 264 -13.72 3.32 -9.24
N GLN A 265 -12.75 3.20 -8.33
CA GLN A 265 -12.93 2.48 -7.06
C GLN A 265 -13.96 3.16 -6.17
N ILE A 266 -13.89 4.49 -6.01
CA ILE A 266 -14.86 5.25 -5.20
C ILE A 266 -16.29 5.04 -5.74
N ILE A 267 -16.50 5.13 -7.06
CA ILE A 267 -17.82 4.85 -7.67
C ILE A 267 -18.29 3.44 -7.35
N THR A 268 -17.41 2.45 -7.51
CA THR A 268 -17.73 1.04 -7.20
C THR A 268 -18.13 0.87 -5.73
N GLN A 269 -17.44 1.56 -4.81
CA GLN A 269 -17.75 1.56 -3.38
C GLN A 269 -19.10 2.23 -3.10
N ILE A 270 -19.40 3.36 -3.74
CA ILE A 270 -20.69 4.04 -3.61
C ILE A 270 -21.83 3.13 -4.10
N GLU A 271 -21.72 2.56 -5.30
CA GLU A 271 -22.73 1.67 -5.89
C GLU A 271 -22.95 0.40 -5.07
N ARG A 272 -21.93 -0.02 -4.32
CA ARG A 272 -22.06 -1.10 -3.34
C ARG A 272 -22.79 -0.63 -2.09
N ALA A 273 -22.41 0.50 -1.52
CA ALA A 273 -23.06 1.06 -0.33
C ALA A 273 -24.56 1.27 -0.57
N GLU A 274 -24.96 1.77 -1.75
CA GLU A 274 -26.36 1.90 -2.15
C GLU A 274 -27.10 0.55 -2.11
N ARG A 275 -26.50 -0.53 -2.62
CA ARG A 275 -27.10 -1.88 -2.61
C ARG A 275 -27.22 -2.47 -1.21
N THR A 276 -26.30 -2.15 -0.30
CA THR A 276 -26.31 -2.69 1.07
C THR A 276 -27.16 -1.85 2.03
N CYS A 277 -27.27 -0.54 1.80
CA CYS A 277 -27.97 0.39 2.69
C CYS A 277 -29.40 0.74 2.25
N MET A 278 -29.78 0.50 1.00
CA MET A 278 -31.19 0.61 0.58
C MET A 278 -31.81 -0.78 0.43
N PRO A 279 -32.69 -1.21 1.36
CA PRO A 279 -33.54 -2.35 1.10
C PRO A 279 -34.39 -2.02 -0.13
N GLN A 280 -34.46 -2.94 -1.10
CA GLN A 280 -35.53 -2.90 -2.09
C GLN A 280 -36.82 -3.24 -1.34
N TRP A 281 -37.73 -2.28 -1.22
CA TRP A 281 -39.11 -2.50 -0.76
C TRP A 281 -39.99 -2.76 -1.98
#